data_AF-A0A3D0Z809-F1
#
_entry.id   AF-A0A3D0Z809-F1
#
_cell.length_a   1.000
_cell.length_b   1.000
_cell.length_c   1.000
_cell.angle_alpha   90.00
_cell.angle_beta   90.00
_cell.angle_gamma   90.00
#
_symmetry.space_group_name_H-M   'P 1'
#
loop_
_entity.id
_entity.type
_entity.pdbx_description
1 polymer ?
#
loop_
_entity_poly.entity_id
_entity_poly.type
_entity_poly.pdbx_seq_one_letter_code
_entity_poly.pdbx_strand_id
1 'polypeptide(L)'
;MTSFLEALPASEIAKYSGSPPKDAILFSGYPRQHPSDKNKLILVYDPLGLHPTVLEFKIEDVLFVEEAHQAVTETGEGVPLVKLWVRKGAHGMILEPFEVDDPVHFAGRAGAIQERFLKNSARPGV
;
A
#
# COMPACT_ATOMS: atom_id res chain seq x y z
N MET A 1 20.71 -15.84 -2.60
CA MET A 1 19.55 -15.29 -1.87
C MET A 1 19.51 -13.80 -2.14
N THR A 2 18.63 -13.34 -3.00
CA THR A 2 18.44 -11.92 -3.30
C THR A 2 17.65 -11.28 -2.16
N SER A 3 18.23 -10.22 -1.58
CA SER A 3 17.66 -9.47 -0.47
C SER A 3 16.31 -8.89 -0.86
N PHE A 4 15.26 -9.22 -0.11
CA PHE A 4 13.89 -8.76 -0.30
C PHE A 4 13.70 -7.30 0.14
N LEU A 5 14.75 -6.45 0.17
CA LEU A 5 14.71 -5.10 0.75
C LEU A 5 15.19 -3.98 -0.18
N GLU A 6 15.49 -4.25 -1.45
CA GLU A 6 15.86 -3.16 -2.35
C GLU A 6 14.61 -2.33 -2.71
N ALA A 7 14.63 -1.06 -2.26
CA ALA A 7 13.70 -0.03 -2.68
C ALA A 7 14.05 0.36 -4.12
N LEU A 8 13.04 0.59 -4.96
CA LEU A 8 13.29 1.10 -6.30
C LEU A 8 13.87 2.52 -6.22
N PRO A 9 14.90 2.86 -6.99
CA PRO A 9 15.23 4.26 -7.21
C PRO A 9 14.01 4.90 -7.87
N ALA A 10 13.48 5.89 -7.17
CA ALA A 10 12.28 6.63 -7.49
C ALA A 10 12.23 7.00 -8.99
N SER A 11 13.36 7.41 -9.57
CA SER A 11 13.56 7.77 -10.98
C SER A 11 12.99 6.83 -12.06
N GLU A 12 12.69 5.56 -11.75
CA GLU A 12 12.10 4.60 -12.69
C GLU A 12 10.55 4.55 -12.67
N ILE A 13 9.88 5.23 -11.75
CA ILE A 13 8.44 5.09 -11.47
C ILE A 13 7.58 6.17 -12.20
N ALA A 14 7.95 6.55 -13.42
CA ALA A 14 7.28 7.60 -14.21
C ALA A 14 7.55 9.06 -13.75
N LYS A 15 6.94 10.03 -14.45
CA LYS A 15 7.36 11.44 -14.54
C LYS A 15 7.35 12.18 -13.19
N TYR A 16 8.53 12.71 -12.80
CA TYR A 16 8.79 13.51 -11.60
C TYR A 16 8.48 15.01 -11.75
N SER A 17 8.28 15.51 -12.97
CA SER A 17 8.15 16.95 -13.23
C SER A 17 6.72 17.33 -13.60
N GLY A 18 6.15 18.30 -12.86
CA GLY A 18 4.83 18.86 -13.11
C GLY A 18 3.95 18.94 -11.87
N SER A 19 2.67 19.22 -12.07
CA SER A 19 1.63 19.13 -11.05
C SER A 19 0.82 17.85 -11.25
N PRO A 20 0.27 17.26 -10.17
CA PRO A 20 -0.55 16.06 -10.26
C PRO A 20 -1.82 16.29 -11.11
N PRO A 21 -2.18 15.36 -12.01
CA PRO A 21 -3.40 15.49 -12.82
C PRO A 21 -4.67 15.51 -11.96
N LYS A 22 -5.69 16.25 -12.42
CA LYS A 22 -6.99 16.34 -11.73
C LYS A 22 -7.77 15.01 -11.72
N ASP A 23 -7.57 14.17 -12.73
CA ASP A 23 -8.25 12.87 -12.88
C ASP A 23 -7.42 11.71 -12.33
N ALA A 24 -6.81 11.92 -11.15
CA ALA A 24 -6.01 10.93 -10.47
C ALA A 24 -6.39 10.80 -9.00
N ILE A 25 -6.18 9.61 -8.44
CA ILE A 25 -6.35 9.30 -7.03
C ILE A 25 -4.97 9.21 -6.37
N LEU A 26 -4.81 9.89 -5.25
CA LEU A 26 -3.57 9.91 -4.47
C LEU A 26 -3.49 8.68 -3.54
N PHE A 27 -2.36 8.00 -3.57
CA PHE A 27 -1.94 6.98 -2.62
C PHE A 27 -0.57 7.34 -2.05
N SER A 28 -0.31 7.05 -0.77
CA SER A 28 0.97 7.35 -0.13
C SER A 28 1.54 6.10 0.51
N GLY A 29 2.83 5.83 0.37
CA GLY A 29 3.44 4.63 0.95
C GLY A 29 4.82 4.38 0.42
N TYR A 30 5.29 3.14 0.58
CA TYR A 30 6.63 2.73 0.19
C TYR A 30 6.56 1.94 -1.12
N PRO A 31 7.12 2.46 -2.22
CA PRO A 31 7.00 1.84 -3.53
C PRO A 31 8.04 0.73 -3.70
N ARG A 32 7.64 -0.37 -4.34
CA ARG A 32 8.49 -1.52 -4.66
C ARG A 32 8.17 -2.05 -6.04
N GLN A 33 9.17 -2.55 -6.77
CA GLN A 33 8.91 -3.27 -8.00
C GLN A 33 8.19 -4.57 -7.69
N HIS A 34 7.21 -4.95 -8.51
CA HIS A 34 6.65 -6.29 -8.40
C HIS A 34 7.73 -7.34 -8.75
N PRO A 35 7.93 -8.40 -7.93
CA PRO A 35 9.09 -9.31 -8.05
C PRO A 35 9.21 -10.04 -9.38
N SER A 36 8.08 -10.33 -10.03
CA SER A 36 8.02 -11.13 -11.27
C SER A 36 7.42 -10.39 -12.47
N ASP A 37 6.90 -9.18 -12.27
CA ASP A 37 6.24 -8.42 -13.34
C ASP A 37 6.72 -6.97 -13.32
N LYS A 38 7.64 -6.65 -14.21
CA LYS A 38 8.26 -5.32 -14.25
C LYS A 38 7.29 -4.21 -14.64
N ASN A 39 6.09 -4.53 -15.14
CA ASN A 39 5.06 -3.54 -15.48
C ASN A 39 4.13 -3.23 -14.32
N LYS A 40 4.39 -3.80 -13.14
CA LYS A 40 3.61 -3.59 -11.93
C LYS A 40 4.44 -2.99 -10.80
N LEU A 41 3.75 -2.21 -9.99
CA LEU A 41 4.26 -1.54 -8.81
C LEU A 41 3.49 -2.03 -7.60
N ILE A 42 4.20 -2.35 -6.53
CA ILE A 42 3.63 -2.60 -5.22
C ILE A 42 3.81 -1.33 -4.36
N LEU A 43 2.76 -0.88 -3.70
CA LEU A 43 2.81 0.17 -2.69
C LEU A 43 2.45 -0.42 -1.33
N VAL A 44 3.39 -0.37 -0.40
CA VAL A 44 3.13 -0.77 0.99
C VAL A 44 2.64 0.45 1.76
N TYR A 45 1.37 0.42 2.15
CA TYR A 45 0.72 1.43 2.97
C TYR A 45 0.85 1.05 4.45
N ASP A 46 1.25 2.03 5.27
CA ASP A 46 1.41 1.88 6.72
C ASP A 46 2.28 0.66 7.14
N PRO A 47 3.54 0.55 6.69
CA PRO A 47 4.38 -0.62 6.99
C PRO A 47 4.75 -0.76 8.47
N LEU A 48 4.61 0.30 9.26
CA LEU A 48 4.88 0.29 10.70
C LEU A 48 3.61 0.09 11.53
N GLY A 49 2.44 0.05 10.89
CA GLY A 49 1.15 -0.14 11.56
C GLY A 49 0.84 -1.61 11.87
N LEU A 50 -0.25 -1.82 12.60
CA LEU A 50 -0.74 -3.16 12.97
C LEU A 50 -1.22 -3.98 11.76
N HIS A 51 -1.56 -3.32 10.65
CA HIS A 51 -2.13 -3.93 9.45
C HIS A 51 -1.57 -3.28 8.18
N PRO A 52 -0.31 -3.60 7.79
CA PRO A 52 0.26 -3.07 6.56
C PRO A 52 -0.60 -3.51 5.37
N THR A 53 -1.09 -2.55 4.59
CA THR A 53 -1.90 -2.84 3.40
C THR A 53 -1.00 -2.82 2.17
N VAL A 54 -0.99 -3.92 1.43
CA VAL A 54 -0.20 -4.04 0.21
C VAL A 54 -1.13 -3.79 -0.98
N LEU A 55 -0.82 -2.74 -1.74
CA LEU A 55 -1.55 -2.35 -2.94
C LEU A 55 -0.71 -2.65 -4.17
N GLU A 56 -1.32 -3.14 -5.24
CA GLU A 56 -0.66 -3.34 -6.53
C GLU A 56 -1.34 -2.50 -7.61
N PHE A 57 -0.51 -1.84 -8.43
CA PHE A 57 -0.92 -1.04 -9.58
C PHE A 57 -0.09 -1.42 -10.81
N LYS A 58 -0.66 -1.22 -12.00
CA LYS A 58 0.16 -1.19 -13.22
C LYS A 58 0.91 0.13 -13.31
N ILE A 59 2.17 0.07 -13.75
CA ILE A 59 3.00 1.26 -13.93
C ILE A 59 2.40 2.20 -14.99
N GLU A 60 1.79 1.66 -16.06
CA GLU A 60 1.12 2.45 -17.11
C GLU A 60 -0.02 3.34 -16.57
N ASP A 61 -0.59 3.00 -15.41
CA ASP A 61 -1.66 3.75 -14.75
C ASP A 61 -1.15 4.76 -13.71
N VAL A 62 0.14 4.76 -13.40
CA VAL A 62 0.77 5.75 -12.51
C VAL A 62 1.08 7.02 -13.31
N LEU A 63 0.35 8.09 -13.02
CA LEU A 63 0.41 9.34 -13.79
C LEU A 63 1.44 10.33 -13.25
N PHE A 64 1.70 10.30 -11.94
CA PHE A 64 2.63 11.22 -11.29
C PHE A 64 3.14 10.62 -9.98
N VAL A 65 4.40 10.90 -9.67
CA VAL A 65 5.07 10.48 -8.43
C VAL A 65 5.78 11.67 -7.81
N GLU A 66 5.60 11.82 -6.50
CA GLU A 66 6.33 12.80 -5.69
C GLU A 66 7.04 12.05 -4.56
N GLU A 67 8.35 12.25 -4.43
CA GLU A 67 9.08 11.81 -3.24
C GLU A 67 8.68 12.67 -2.04
N ALA A 68 8.23 12.02 -0.98
CA ALA A 68 8.04 12.65 0.32
C ALA A 68 9.31 12.46 1.17
N HIS A 69 9.45 13.26 2.23
CA HIS A 69 10.60 13.20 3.13
C HIS A 69 10.80 11.79 3.70
N GLN A 70 12.07 11.37 3.76
CA GLN A 70 12.46 10.03 4.22
C GLN A 70 12.04 9.81 5.68
N ALA A 71 11.31 8.72 5.95
CA ALA A 71 11.17 8.23 7.31
C ALA A 71 12.46 7.47 7.65
N VAL A 72 13.20 7.96 8.65
CA VAL A 72 14.38 7.27 9.17
C VAL A 72 13.87 6.14 10.09
N THR A 73 14.12 4.90 9.70
CA THR A 73 13.85 3.75 10.58
C THR A 73 14.81 3.76 11.77
N GLU A 74 14.49 3.05 12.86
CA GLU A 74 15.37 2.96 14.04
C GLU A 74 16.77 2.39 13.73
N THR A 75 16.92 1.71 12.59
CA THR A 75 18.18 1.14 12.08
C THR A 75 18.97 2.10 11.17
N GLY A 76 18.46 3.31 10.92
CA GLY A 76 19.11 4.32 10.07
C GLY A 76 18.93 4.10 8.56
N GLU A 77 18.14 3.12 8.13
CA GLU A 77 17.79 2.94 6.72
C GLU A 77 16.63 3.87 6.35
N GLY A 78 16.87 4.80 5.43
CA GLY A 78 15.85 5.67 4.87
C GLY A 78 15.06 4.93 3.81
N VAL A 79 13.82 4.55 4.10
CA VAL A 79 12.92 4.00 3.06
C VAL A 79 12.17 5.18 2.42
N PRO A 80 12.23 5.38 1.10
CA PRO A 80 11.58 6.52 0.46
C PRO A 80 10.06 6.39 0.59
N LEU A 81 9.44 7.32 1.30
CA LEU A 81 8.00 7.51 1.28
C LEU A 81 7.67 8.25 -0.02
N VAL A 82 6.70 7.76 -0.79
CA VAL A 82 6.25 8.44 -2.00
C VAL A 82 4.76 8.70 -1.97
N LYS A 83 4.34 9.70 -2.73
CA LYS A 83 2.97 9.92 -3.14
C LYS A 83 2.82 9.51 -4.61
N LEU A 84 1.88 8.62 -4.88
CA LEU A 84 1.51 8.15 -6.22
C LEU A 84 0.14 8.70 -6.60
N TRP A 85 0.04 9.26 -7.79
CA TRP A 85 -1.24 9.61 -8.41
C TRP A 85 -1.54 8.61 -9.50
N VAL A 86 -2.55 7.78 -9.26
CA VAL A 86 -2.99 6.73 -10.17
C VAL A 86 -4.22 7.19 -10.94
N ARG A 87 -4.27 6.89 -12.24
CA ARG A 87 -5.39 7.25 -13.12
C ARG A 87 -6.73 6.80 -12.54
N LYS A 88 -7.70 7.72 -12.45
CA LYS A 88 -9.06 7.39 -11.99
C LYS A 88 -9.69 6.34 -12.92
N GLY A 89 -10.26 5.28 -12.33
CA GLY A 89 -10.85 4.16 -13.07
C GLY A 89 -9.85 3.08 -13.52
N ALA A 90 -8.56 3.23 -13.18
CA ALA A 90 -7.60 2.14 -13.31
C ALA A 90 -7.93 0.99 -12.34
N HIS A 91 -7.46 -0.21 -12.68
CA HIS A 91 -7.61 -1.39 -11.84
C HIS A 91 -6.39 -1.54 -10.93
N GLY A 92 -6.64 -1.71 -9.62
CA GLY A 92 -5.62 -2.08 -8.64
C GLY A 92 -6.03 -3.33 -7.88
N MET A 93 -5.07 -3.96 -7.21
CA MET A 93 -5.31 -5.11 -6.33
C MET A 93 -4.93 -4.78 -4.90
N ILE A 94 -5.73 -5.26 -3.94
CA ILE A 94 -5.39 -5.24 -2.52
C ILE A 94 -4.95 -6.66 -2.16
N LEU A 95 -3.74 -6.81 -1.64
CA LEU A 95 -3.18 -8.09 -1.23
C LEU A 95 -3.37 -8.24 0.28
N GLU A 96 -4.40 -9.00 0.67
CA GLU A 96 -4.73 -9.28 2.06
C GLU A 96 -4.21 -10.66 2.49
N PRO A 97 -3.40 -10.77 3.55
CA PRO A 97 -3.00 -12.05 4.11
C PRO A 97 -4.19 -12.87 4.62
N PHE A 98 -4.11 -14.18 4.46
CA PHE A 98 -5.10 -15.12 4.97
C PHE A 98 -4.44 -16.38 5.52
N GLU A 99 -5.12 -17.01 6.47
CA GLU A 99 -4.80 -18.35 6.96
C GLU A 99 -5.36 -19.39 5.99
N VAL A 100 -4.48 -20.31 5.59
CA VAL A 100 -4.79 -21.41 4.69
C VAL A 100 -5.51 -22.49 5.49
N ASP A 101 -6.84 -22.43 5.49
CA ASP A 101 -7.74 -23.39 6.14
C ASP A 101 -8.97 -23.69 5.26
N ASP A 102 -9.81 -24.64 5.68
CA ASP A 102 -11.09 -24.97 5.04
C ASP A 102 -12.27 -24.68 6.01
N PRO A 103 -12.89 -23.48 5.92
CA PRO A 103 -12.75 -22.45 4.90
C PRO A 103 -11.62 -21.45 5.18
N VAL A 104 -11.11 -20.79 4.13
CA VAL A 104 -10.08 -19.76 4.26
C VAL A 104 -10.47 -18.66 5.25
N HIS A 105 -9.55 -18.32 6.14
CA HIS A 105 -9.74 -17.29 7.17
C HIS A 105 -8.91 -16.04 6.86
N PHE A 106 -9.58 -14.93 6.56
CA PHE A 106 -8.92 -13.64 6.29
C PHE A 106 -8.67 -12.87 7.58
N ALA A 107 -7.46 -12.32 7.75
CA ALA A 107 -7.09 -11.57 8.95
C ALA A 107 -7.91 -10.27 9.12
N GLY A 108 -8.25 -9.57 8.03
CA GLY A 108 -8.97 -8.28 8.07
C GLY A 108 -10.47 -8.40 8.34
N ARG A 109 -11.06 -9.61 8.28
CA ARG A 109 -12.44 -9.83 8.79
C ARG A 109 -12.52 -9.75 10.31
N ALA A 110 -11.41 -9.91 11.03
CA ALA A 110 -11.39 -9.81 12.49
C ALA A 110 -11.68 -8.38 12.98
N GLY A 111 -11.21 -7.35 12.25
CA GLY A 111 -11.46 -5.95 12.62
C GLY A 111 -12.94 -5.57 12.57
N ALA A 112 -13.65 -5.95 11.52
CA ALA A 112 -15.09 -5.68 11.39
C ALA A 112 -15.96 -6.50 12.36
N ILE A 113 -15.51 -7.69 12.76
CA ILE A 113 -16.17 -8.51 13.80
C ILE A 113 -15.91 -7.90 15.18
N GLN A 114 -14.70 -7.45 15.48
CA GLN A 114 -14.34 -6.82 16.75
C GLN A 114 -15.04 -5.46 16.93
N GLU A 115 -15.15 -4.66 15.88
CA GLU A 115 -15.91 -3.40 15.93
C GLU A 115 -17.42 -3.64 16.14
N ARG A 116 -17.98 -4.70 15.53
CA ARG A 116 -19.37 -5.13 15.77
C ARG A 116 -19.56 -5.68 17.19
N PHE A 117 -18.61 -6.44 17.71
CA PHE A 117 -18.65 -6.95 19.08
C PHE A 117 -18.58 -5.80 20.10
N LEU A 118 -17.65 -4.86 19.92
CA LEU A 118 -17.50 -3.68 20.77
C LEU A 118 -18.72 -2.74 20.70
N LYS A 119 -19.29 -2.52 19.51
CA LYS A 119 -20.55 -1.75 19.35
C LYS A 119 -21.74 -2.43 20.01
N ASN A 120 -21.81 -3.76 19.98
CA ASN A 120 -22.92 -4.51 20.58
C ASN A 120 -22.77 -4.66 22.10
N SER A 121 -21.55 -4.67 22.65
CA SER A 121 -21.32 -4.62 24.10
C SER A 121 -21.49 -3.22 24.69
N ALA A 122 -21.43 -2.16 23.87
CA ALA A 122 -21.60 -0.77 24.29
C ALA A 122 -23.05 -0.28 24.33
N ARG A 123 -24.05 -1.13 24.07
CA ARG A 123 -25.47 -0.84 24.34
C ARG A 123 -25.98 -1.65 25.54
N PRO A 124 -25.81 -1.16 26.78
CA PRO A 124 -26.59 -1.67 27.90
C PRO A 124 -27.99 -1.05 27.84
N GLY A 125 -29.00 -1.90 27.63
CA GLY A 125 -30.40 -1.71 28.06
C GLY A 125 -31.16 -0.50 27.52
N VAL A 126 -32.04 -0.74 26.55
CA VAL A 126 -33.38 -0.12 26.54
C VAL A 126 -34.32 -1.11 27.19
#